data_AF-A0A2I1K5H8-F1
#
_entry.id   AF-A0A2I1K5H8-F1
#
_cell.length_a   1.000
_cell.length_b   1.000
_cell.length_c   1.000
_cell.angle_alpha   90.00
_cell.angle_beta   90.00
_cell.angle_gamma   90.00
#
_symmetry.space_group_name_H-M   'P 1'
#
loop_
_entity.id
_entity.type
_entity.pdbx_description
1 polymer ?
#
loop_
_entity_poly.entity_id
_entity_poly.type
_entity_poly.pdbx_seq_one_letter_code
_entity_poly.pdbx_strand_id
1 'polypeptide(L)'
;MTYDYQYVDVYLAETGSRVYKENRSNSKAKGALFGKSTFIKAFEEALLTHKKDRVFSVDTFTHKYRREHPLESVPCPKTMYKYIKLGILRVKNIDLPMKTRIRPRKQSSEPRGMNKKLFGKSIDQRCPAILSREEFGHWELDLVIGKKSRVLLL
;
A
#
# COMPACT_ATOMS: atom_id res chain seq x y z
N MET A 1 26.34 64.47 2.18
CA MET A 1 26.91 63.17 1.77
C MET A 1 25.76 62.19 1.65
N THR A 2 25.34 61.90 0.42
CA THR A 2 24.30 60.90 0.12
C THR A 2 25.02 59.60 -0.23
N TYR A 3 24.84 58.58 0.60
CA TYR A 3 25.41 57.26 0.35
C TYR A 3 24.61 56.56 -0.76
N ASP A 4 25.31 56.09 -1.78
CA ASP A 4 24.73 55.29 -2.86
C ASP A 4 24.81 53.82 -2.43
N TYR A 5 23.65 53.16 -2.28
CA TYR A 5 23.59 51.76 -1.84
C TYR A 5 23.42 50.86 -3.06
N GLN A 6 24.38 49.96 -3.27
CA GLN A 6 24.28 48.92 -4.28
C GLN A 6 23.84 47.60 -3.63
N TYR A 7 22.69 47.07 -4.03
CA TYR A 7 22.22 45.77 -3.58
C TYR A 7 22.97 44.65 -4.32
N VAL A 8 23.44 43.65 -3.58
CA VAL A 8 24.13 42.47 -4.12
C VAL A 8 23.48 41.23 -3.52
N ASP A 9 23.02 40.32 -4.38
CA ASP A 9 22.50 39.03 -3.95
C ASP A 9 23.66 38.06 -3.71
N VAL A 10 23.88 37.71 -2.44
CA VAL A 10 24.92 36.76 -2.01
C VAL A 10 24.25 35.51 -1.47
N TYR A 11 24.65 34.34 -1.99
CA TYR A 11 24.16 33.06 -1.47
C TYR A 11 24.79 32.74 -0.11
N LEU A 12 23.94 32.66 0.93
CA LEU A 12 24.33 32.29 2.29
C LEU A 12 23.89 30.85 2.60
N ALA A 13 24.82 29.90 2.56
CA ALA A 13 24.56 28.48 2.79
C ALA A 13 23.94 28.20 4.17
N GLU A 14 24.33 28.95 5.20
CA GLU A 14 23.79 28.84 6.56
C GLU A 14 22.31 29.18 6.62
N THR A 15 21.89 30.24 5.92
CA THR A 15 20.48 30.65 5.82
C THR A 15 19.66 29.56 5.16
N GLY A 16 20.15 28.96 4.07
CA GLY A 16 19.50 27.83 3.41
C GLY A 16 19.38 26.60 4.31
N SER A 17 20.43 26.26 5.06
CA SER A 17 20.44 25.14 6.01
C SER A 17 19.45 25.34 7.15
N ARG A 18 19.35 26.57 7.69
CA ARG A 18 18.39 26.93 8.74
C ARG A 18 16.95 26.76 8.26
N VAL A 19 16.60 27.35 7.11
CA VAL A 19 15.25 27.24 6.52
C VAL A 19 14.91 25.78 6.21
N TYR A 20 15.87 25.01 5.66
CA TYR A 20 15.67 23.58 5.43
C TYR A 20 15.37 22.82 6.73
N LYS A 21 16.14 23.03 7.80
CA LYS A 21 15.93 22.37 9.10
C LYS A 21 14.57 22.73 9.70
N GLU A 22 14.18 24.00 9.63
CA GLU A 22 12.87 24.48 10.07
C GLU A 22 11.74 23.78 9.29
N ASN A 23 11.79 23.78 7.96
CA ASN A 23 10.81 23.09 7.12
C ASN A 23 10.79 21.58 7.34
N ARG A 24 11.97 20.97 7.52
CA ARG A 24 12.10 19.54 7.80
C ARG A 24 11.49 19.17 9.14
N SER A 25 11.61 20.03 10.15
CA SER A 25 10.99 19.86 11.46
C SER A 25 9.45 19.83 11.38
N ASN A 26 8.87 20.61 10.46
CA ASN A 26 7.43 20.66 10.16
C ASN A 26 6.95 19.53 9.23
N SER A 27 7.86 18.92 8.48
CA SER A 27 7.59 17.84 7.52
C SER A 27 7.49 16.46 8.19
N LYS A 28 6.68 16.36 9.25
CA LYS A 28 6.45 15.10 9.97
C LYS A 28 5.11 14.49 9.55
N ALA A 29 5.05 13.16 9.52
CA ALA A 29 3.79 12.46 9.32
C ALA A 29 2.83 12.80 10.46
N LYS A 30 1.70 13.43 10.15
CA LYS A 30 0.76 13.95 11.14
C LYS A 30 -0.03 12.86 11.89
N GLY A 31 0.17 11.58 11.57
CA GLY A 31 -0.50 10.44 12.16
C GLY A 31 -1.72 9.98 11.36
N ALA A 32 -2.09 8.70 11.52
CA ALA A 32 -3.12 8.04 10.71
C ALA A 32 -4.53 8.62 10.90
N LEU A 33 -4.78 9.26 12.03
CA LEU A 33 -6.08 9.84 12.43
C LEU A 33 -6.13 11.37 12.29
N PHE A 34 -5.07 12.00 11.80
CA PHE A 34 -5.00 13.46 11.69
C PHE A 34 -6.15 14.00 10.82
N GLY A 35 -6.88 14.99 11.35
CA GLY A 35 -8.01 15.61 10.66
C GLY A 35 -9.27 14.75 10.55
N LYS A 36 -9.39 13.66 11.32
CA LYS A 36 -10.52 12.70 11.24
C LYS A 36 -11.21 12.47 12.58
N SER A 37 -11.05 13.39 13.53
CA SER A 37 -11.54 13.22 14.89
C SER A 37 -13.06 13.13 14.98
N THR A 38 -13.80 13.87 14.14
CA THR A 38 -15.27 13.85 14.04
C THR A 38 -15.76 12.47 13.65
N PHE A 39 -15.26 11.96 12.52
CA PHE A 39 -15.57 10.64 12.01
C PHE A 39 -15.23 9.54 13.01
N ILE A 40 -14.04 9.58 13.64
CA ILE A 40 -13.63 8.53 14.59
C ILE A 40 -14.53 8.51 15.83
N LYS A 41 -14.91 9.66 16.39
CA LYS A 41 -15.83 9.72 17.54
C LYS A 41 -17.18 9.08 17.19
N ALA A 42 -17.80 9.52 16.09
CA ALA A 42 -19.07 8.97 15.64
C ALA A 42 -18.99 7.47 15.31
N PHE A 43 -17.88 7.04 14.70
CA PHE A 43 -17.62 5.62 14.41
C PHE A 43 -17.53 4.80 15.70
N GLU A 44 -16.78 5.26 16.70
CA GLU A 44 -16.62 4.56 17.96
C GLU A 44 -17.92 4.50 18.75
N GLU A 45 -18.70 5.58 18.79
CA GLU A 45 -20.02 5.60 19.43
C GLU A 45 -20.96 4.59 18.78
N ALA A 46 -21.05 4.56 17.45
CA ALA A 46 -21.91 3.64 16.73
C ALA A 46 -21.50 2.16 16.86
N LEU A 47 -20.19 1.88 16.92
CA LEU A 47 -19.69 0.51 17.00
C LEU A 47 -19.56 -0.01 18.44
N LEU A 48 -19.41 0.84 19.45
CA LEU A 48 -19.34 0.41 20.84
C LEU A 48 -20.71 0.24 21.49
N THR A 49 -21.79 0.63 20.81
CA THR A 49 -23.16 0.23 21.18
C THR A 49 -23.25 -1.27 21.43
N HIS A 50 -24.06 -1.66 22.43
CA HIS A 50 -24.28 -3.05 22.79
C HIS A 50 -24.57 -3.92 21.56
N LYS A 51 -23.98 -5.12 21.52
CA LYS A 51 -24.02 -6.01 20.34
C LYS A 51 -25.43 -6.31 19.82
N LYS A 52 -26.44 -6.29 20.70
CA LYS A 52 -27.86 -6.52 20.35
C LYS A 52 -28.49 -5.35 19.59
N ASP A 53 -28.08 -4.13 19.92
CA ASP A 53 -28.66 -2.89 19.37
C ASP A 53 -27.80 -2.31 18.25
N ARG A 54 -26.73 -3.02 17.87
CA ARG A 54 -25.81 -2.56 16.83
C ARG A 54 -26.42 -2.76 15.46
N VAL A 55 -26.79 -1.64 14.84
CA VAL A 55 -27.32 -1.60 13.46
C VAL A 55 -26.20 -1.59 12.41
N PHE A 56 -25.04 -1.00 12.71
CA PHE A 56 -24.00 -0.76 11.71
C PHE A 56 -22.84 -1.76 11.78
N SER A 57 -22.35 -2.15 10.60
CA SER A 57 -21.03 -2.77 10.41
C SER A 57 -19.98 -1.69 10.13
N VAL A 58 -18.70 -2.05 10.14
CA VAL A 58 -17.61 -1.14 9.77
C VAL A 58 -17.85 -0.54 8.38
N ASP A 59 -18.20 -1.39 7.42
CA ASP A 59 -18.44 -0.99 6.03
C ASP A 59 -19.70 -0.13 5.90
N THR A 60 -20.82 -0.56 6.49
CA THR A 60 -22.10 0.17 6.33
C THR A 60 -22.04 1.55 6.99
N PHE A 61 -21.41 1.66 8.17
CA PHE A 61 -21.19 2.95 8.81
C PHE A 61 -20.31 3.85 7.94
N THR A 62 -19.16 3.35 7.49
CA THR A 62 -18.20 4.15 6.71
C THR A 62 -18.83 4.69 5.43
N HIS A 63 -19.59 3.86 4.72
CA HIS A 63 -20.29 4.28 3.51
C HIS A 63 -21.45 5.24 3.78
N LYS A 64 -22.22 5.01 4.85
CA LYS A 64 -23.30 5.92 5.27
C LYS A 64 -22.74 7.30 5.62
N TYR A 65 -21.74 7.34 6.50
CA TYR A 65 -21.10 8.59 6.94
C TYR A 65 -20.50 9.37 5.76
N ARG A 66 -19.84 8.69 4.81
CA ARG A 66 -19.29 9.35 3.62
C ARG A 66 -20.36 10.00 2.74
N ARG A 67 -21.59 9.46 2.71
CA ARG A 67 -22.71 10.06 1.96
C ARG A 67 -23.28 11.27 2.69
N GLU A 68 -23.35 11.22 4.01
CA GLU A 68 -23.87 12.30 4.85
C GLU A 68 -22.87 13.46 4.98
N HIS A 69 -21.56 13.17 4.91
CA HIS A 69 -20.46 14.13 5.08
C HIS A 69 -19.51 14.12 3.87
N PRO A 70 -19.94 14.61 2.69
CA PRO A 70 -19.12 14.55 1.47
C PRO A 70 -17.86 15.43 1.51
N LEU A 71 -17.86 16.46 2.36
CA LEU A 71 -16.73 17.38 2.52
C LEU A 71 -15.65 16.86 3.49
N GLU A 72 -15.95 15.84 4.28
CA GLU A 72 -15.02 15.28 5.27
C GLU A 72 -14.12 14.19 4.68
N SER A 73 -12.86 14.13 5.15
CA SER A 73 -11.91 13.11 4.72
C SER A 73 -12.16 11.78 5.44
N VAL A 74 -13.06 10.96 4.88
CA VAL A 74 -13.42 9.66 5.46
C VAL A 74 -12.47 8.55 4.96
N PRO A 75 -11.88 7.72 5.86
CA PRO A 75 -11.09 6.55 5.46
C PRO A 75 -11.92 5.52 4.69
N CYS A 76 -11.28 4.75 3.80
CA CYS A 76 -11.95 3.59 3.21
C CYS A 76 -12.15 2.47 4.26
N PRO A 77 -13.16 1.58 4.11
CA PRO A 77 -13.42 0.53 5.10
C PRO A 77 -12.21 -0.39 5.34
N LYS A 78 -11.44 -0.70 4.29
CA LYS A 78 -10.17 -1.44 4.40
C LYS A 78 -9.17 -0.77 5.34
N THR A 79 -9.10 0.56 5.31
CA THR A 79 -8.27 1.35 6.22
C THR A 79 -8.80 1.28 7.65
N MET A 80 -10.11 1.29 7.83
CA MET A 80 -10.72 1.11 9.16
C MET A 80 -10.40 -0.25 9.76
N TYR A 81 -10.55 -1.34 8.99
CA TYR A 81 -10.11 -2.66 9.46
C TYR A 81 -8.62 -2.72 9.80
N LYS A 82 -7.78 -1.98 9.06
CA LYS A 82 -6.35 -1.85 9.37
C LYS A 82 -6.13 -1.12 10.70
N TYR A 83 -6.84 -0.02 10.96
CA TYR A 83 -6.71 0.74 12.21
C TYR A 83 -7.16 -0.06 13.44
N ILE A 84 -8.28 -0.79 13.31
CA ILE A 84 -8.76 -1.72 14.35
C ILE A 84 -7.73 -2.81 14.62
N LYS A 85 -7.16 -3.40 13.55
CA LYS A 85 -6.11 -4.44 13.68
C LYS A 85 -4.85 -3.90 14.37
N LEU A 86 -4.47 -2.66 14.09
CA LEU A 86 -3.31 -1.99 14.71
C LEU A 86 -3.60 -1.48 16.13
N GLY A 87 -4.85 -1.54 16.60
CA GLY A 87 -5.23 -1.06 17.93
C GLY A 87 -5.17 0.46 18.10
N ILE A 88 -5.26 1.21 17.00
CA ILE A 88 -5.19 2.69 17.02
C ILE A 88 -6.54 3.29 17.48
N LEU A 89 -7.64 2.55 17.29
CA LEU A 89 -8.99 2.96 17.67
C LEU A 89 -9.37 2.33 19.02
N ARG A 90 -10.36 2.91 19.70
CA ARG A 90 -10.96 2.31 20.90
C ARG A 90 -11.67 0.99 20.57
N VAL A 91 -12.24 0.88 19.37
CA VAL A 91 -12.81 -0.36 18.83
C VAL A 91 -11.70 -1.39 18.59
N LYS A 92 -11.83 -2.56 19.22
CA LYS A 92 -10.89 -3.67 19.14
C LYS A 92 -11.48 -4.82 18.32
N ASN A 93 -10.63 -5.79 17.97
CA ASN A 93 -11.07 -7.00 17.27
C ASN A 93 -12.17 -7.78 18.02
N ILE A 94 -12.22 -7.70 19.36
CA ILE A 94 -13.25 -8.34 20.20
C ILE A 94 -14.64 -7.75 20.03
N ASP A 95 -14.70 -6.50 19.58
CA ASP A 95 -15.95 -5.79 19.36
C ASP A 95 -16.57 -6.21 18.03
N LEU A 96 -15.79 -6.78 17.10
CA LEU A 96 -16.27 -7.24 15.80
C LEU A 96 -16.85 -8.66 15.93
N PRO A 97 -18.16 -8.86 15.65
CA PRO A 97 -18.85 -10.11 15.96
C PRO A 97 -18.30 -11.33 15.21
N MET A 98 -17.91 -11.18 13.95
CA MET A 98 -17.35 -12.29 13.16
C MET A 98 -15.85 -12.49 13.38
N LYS A 99 -15.11 -11.44 13.74
CA LYS A 99 -13.64 -11.47 13.68
C LYS A 99 -13.02 -12.46 14.65
N THR A 100 -13.59 -12.58 15.85
CA THR A 100 -13.15 -13.52 16.89
C THR A 100 -13.58 -14.95 16.62
N ARG A 101 -14.69 -15.16 15.90
CA ARG A 101 -15.20 -16.50 15.54
C ARG A 101 -14.45 -17.13 14.36
N ILE A 102 -13.90 -16.32 13.47
CA ILE A 102 -13.18 -16.81 12.29
C ILE A 102 -11.82 -17.36 12.72
N ARG A 103 -11.61 -18.66 12.47
CA ARG A 103 -10.30 -19.29 12.62
C ARG A 103 -9.31 -18.62 11.65
N PRO A 104 -8.12 -18.18 12.12
CA PRO A 104 -7.13 -17.60 11.23
C PRO A 104 -6.73 -18.63 10.17
N ARG A 105 -6.58 -18.17 8.93
CA ARG A 105 -6.07 -19.02 7.86
C ARG A 105 -4.67 -19.49 8.27
N LYS A 106 -4.44 -20.81 8.22
CA LYS A 106 -3.10 -21.36 8.40
C LYS A 106 -2.18 -20.64 7.41
N GLN A 107 -1.10 -20.05 7.91
CA GLN A 107 -0.01 -19.57 7.06
C GLN A 107 0.38 -20.77 6.18
N SER A 108 0.46 -20.57 4.86
CA SER A 108 1.08 -21.58 4.01
C SER A 108 2.49 -21.78 4.56
N SER A 109 2.82 -22.98 5.00
CA SER A 109 4.22 -23.34 5.24
C SER A 109 4.99 -23.03 3.97
N GLU A 110 6.07 -22.25 4.08
CA GLU A 110 7.01 -22.12 2.96
C GLU A 110 7.83 -23.41 2.85
N PRO A 111 8.24 -23.82 1.63
CA PRO A 111 8.00 -23.14 0.36
C PRO A 111 6.69 -23.58 -0.32
N ARG A 112 6.07 -22.67 -1.08
CA ARG A 112 5.13 -23.08 -2.13
C ARG A 112 5.92 -24.00 -3.06
N GLY A 113 5.45 -25.23 -3.24
CA GLY A 113 6.17 -26.28 -3.95
C GLY A 113 6.75 -25.85 -5.29
N MET A 114 7.71 -26.64 -5.78
CA MET A 114 8.36 -26.42 -7.07
C MET A 114 7.33 -26.16 -8.17
N ASN A 115 7.64 -25.25 -9.10
CA ASN A 115 6.78 -24.97 -10.25
C ASN A 115 6.42 -26.29 -10.93
N LYS A 116 5.13 -26.63 -11.03
CA LYS A 116 4.67 -27.86 -11.70
C LYS A 116 5.12 -27.93 -13.16
N LYS A 117 5.36 -26.77 -13.78
CA LYS A 117 5.84 -26.65 -15.16
C LYS A 117 7.29 -26.20 -15.14
N LEU A 118 8.18 -27.08 -15.57
CA LEU A 118 9.56 -26.75 -15.91
C LEU A 118 9.52 -26.12 -17.31
N PHE A 119 9.92 -24.85 -17.42
CA PHE A 119 10.18 -24.25 -18.72
C PHE A 119 11.48 -24.87 -19.26
N GLY A 120 11.53 -25.13 -20.57
CA GLY A 120 12.67 -25.77 -21.22
C GLY A 120 13.97 -24.98 -21.07
N LYS A 121 15.06 -25.53 -21.62
CA LYS A 121 16.39 -24.90 -21.61
C LYS A 121 16.43 -23.69 -22.56
N SER A 122 17.41 -22.79 -22.37
CA SER A 122 17.66 -21.67 -23.28
C SER A 122 17.90 -22.17 -24.71
N ILE A 123 17.55 -21.36 -25.71
CA ILE A 123 17.85 -21.61 -27.12
C ILE A 123 19.36 -21.77 -27.36
N ASP A 124 20.20 -21.14 -26.54
CA ASP A 124 21.66 -21.23 -26.64
C ASP A 124 22.20 -22.63 -26.31
N GLN A 125 21.41 -23.44 -25.59
CA GLN A 125 21.80 -24.80 -25.18
C GLN A 125 21.30 -25.87 -26.16
N ARG A 126 20.85 -25.49 -27.36
CA ARG A 126 20.36 -26.44 -28.37
C ARG A 126 21.50 -27.30 -28.95
N CYS A 127 21.14 -28.48 -29.45
CA CYS A 127 22.08 -29.36 -30.15
C CYS A 127 22.55 -28.69 -31.45
N PRO A 128 23.86 -28.72 -31.77
CA PRO A 128 24.38 -28.08 -33.00
C PRO A 128 23.77 -28.64 -34.29
N ALA A 129 23.28 -29.89 -34.28
CA ALA A 129 22.59 -30.49 -35.42
C ALA A 129 21.31 -29.71 -35.82
N ILE A 130 20.68 -28.98 -34.90
CA ILE A 130 19.49 -28.18 -35.20
C ILE A 130 19.84 -26.92 -36.02
N LEU A 131 21.11 -26.46 -35.96
CA LEU A 131 21.58 -25.32 -36.74
C LEU A 131 21.67 -25.61 -38.24
N SER A 132 21.89 -26.88 -38.64
CA SER A 132 21.97 -27.27 -40.05
C SER A 132 20.61 -27.21 -40.75
N ARG A 133 19.50 -27.18 -39.98
CA ARG A 133 18.11 -27.09 -40.48
C ARG A 133 17.73 -28.16 -41.50
N GLU A 134 18.39 -29.31 -41.44
CA GLU A 134 18.17 -30.43 -42.36
C GLU A 134 16.85 -31.18 -42.04
N GLU A 135 16.37 -31.11 -40.80
CA GLU A 135 15.14 -31.75 -40.34
C GLU A 135 13.94 -30.79 -40.33
N PHE A 136 12.82 -31.24 -40.89
CA PHE A 136 11.55 -30.52 -40.85
C PHE A 136 10.82 -30.76 -39.51
N GLY A 137 10.25 -29.71 -38.91
CA GLY A 137 9.42 -29.81 -37.71
C GLY A 137 9.91 -29.04 -36.48
N HIS A 138 11.04 -28.33 -36.57
CA HIS A 138 11.50 -27.43 -35.51
C HIS A 138 10.84 -26.06 -35.65
N TRP A 139 10.06 -25.67 -34.65
CA TRP A 139 9.53 -24.32 -34.50
C TRP A 139 10.18 -23.68 -33.27
N GLU A 140 10.72 -22.48 -33.43
CA GLU A 140 11.36 -21.72 -32.36
C GLU A 140 10.48 -20.50 -32.03
N LEU A 141 10.42 -20.16 -30.75
CA LEU A 141 9.65 -19.02 -30.28
C LEU A 141 10.55 -18.15 -29.41
N ASP A 142 10.76 -16.90 -29.83
CA ASP A 142 11.59 -15.96 -29.07
C ASP A 142 10.85 -15.49 -27.83
N LEU A 143 11.51 -15.70 -26.68
CA LEU A 143 10.97 -15.33 -25.37
C LEU A 143 11.98 -14.42 -24.65
N VAL A 144 11.50 -13.31 -24.10
CA VAL A 144 12.36 -12.40 -23.34
C VAL A 144 12.17 -12.65 -21.84
N ILE A 145 13.28 -12.76 -21.11
CA ILE A 145 13.25 -12.90 -19.65
C ILE A 145 13.00 -11.51 -19.03
N GLY A 146 11.83 -11.32 -18.44
CA GLY A 146 11.50 -10.09 -17.72
C GLY A 146 12.24 -9.97 -16.38
N LYS A 147 12.33 -8.75 -15.86
CA LYS A 147 13.04 -8.34 -14.62
C LYS A 147 12.69 -9.14 -13.34
N LYS A 148 11.61 -9.92 -13.35
CA LYS A 148 11.19 -10.79 -12.24
C LYS A 148 11.46 -12.28 -12.50
N SER A 149 12.46 -12.60 -13.31
CA SER A 149 12.80 -13.96 -13.77
C SER A 149 11.57 -14.74 -14.27
N ARG A 150 10.68 -14.04 -14.98
CA ARG A 150 9.51 -14.61 -15.61
C ARG A 150 9.67 -14.43 -17.11
N VAL A 151 9.49 -15.53 -17.82
CA VAL A 151 9.52 -15.55 -19.28
C VAL A 151 8.26 -14.84 -19.78
N LEU A 152 8.44 -13.81 -20.60
CA LEU A 152 7.37 -13.04 -21.21
C LEU A 152 7.37 -13.34 -22.72
N LEU A 153 6.17 -13.51 -23.26
CA LEU A 153 5.93 -13.49 -24.70
C LEU A 153 5.98 -12.01 -25.14
N LEU A 154 6.75 -11.72 -26.18
CA LEU A 154 6.58 -10.47 -26.94
C LEU A 154 5.39 -10.62 -27.89
#